data_AF-A0A7S2F5D7-F1
#
_entry.id   AF-A0A7S2F5D7-F1
#
_cell.length_a   1.000
_cell.length_b   1.000
_cell.length_c   1.000
_cell.angle_alpha   90.00
_cell.angle_beta   90.00
_cell.angle_gamma   90.00
#
_symmetry.space_group_name_H-M   'P 1'
#
loop_
_entity.id
_entity.type
_entity.pdbx_description
1 polymer ?
#
loop_
_entity_poly.entity_id
_entity_poly.type
_entity_poly.pdbx_seq_one_letter_code
_entity_poly.pdbx_strand_id
1 'polypeptide(L)'
;PPIYTSDPEPPIYTSKTSTLPPNPIYASKTCTVPLTGRTLAASLKIRCDSTNAAYAIYWTRVNDEILDAGSWVANPKATGFVEASKKIKLDANGNGPIASVKRTGEDFFVPDVSTSTLMRKELALQYGVKQIAMIPFEDGVVEFGTLSS
;
A
#
# COMPACT_ATOMS: atom_id res chain seq x y z
N PRO A 1 32.44 -35.86 23.42
CA PRO A 1 32.09 -34.82 22.43
C PRO A 1 30.99 -35.31 21.46
N PRO A 2 29.81 -34.67 21.42
CA PRO A 2 28.73 -35.10 20.56
C PRO A 2 29.07 -34.81 19.09
N ILE A 3 28.87 -35.84 18.27
CA ILE A 3 29.05 -35.84 16.82
C ILE A 3 27.93 -34.98 16.23
N TYR A 4 28.28 -33.92 15.51
CA TYR A 4 27.33 -33.13 14.73
C TYR A 4 26.79 -34.00 13.60
N THR A 5 25.60 -34.57 13.79
CA THR A 5 24.78 -35.09 12.71
C THR A 5 24.27 -33.90 11.91
N SER A 6 24.70 -33.80 10.67
CA SER A 6 24.19 -32.85 9.67
C SER A 6 22.66 -32.93 9.59
N ASP A 7 21.99 -31.83 9.94
CA ASP A 7 20.56 -31.65 9.71
C ASP A 7 20.23 -31.84 8.22
N PRO A 8 19.08 -32.45 7.87
CA PRO A 8 18.66 -32.57 6.48
C PRO A 8 18.36 -31.19 5.88
N GLU A 9 18.91 -30.92 4.70
CA GLU A 9 18.63 -29.71 3.91
C GLU A 9 17.11 -29.52 3.69
N PRO A 10 16.61 -28.27 3.69
CA PRO A 10 15.22 -28.01 3.34
C PRO A 10 14.96 -28.42 1.88
N PRO A 11 13.79 -29.01 1.56
CA PRO A 11 13.49 -29.44 0.22
C PRO A 11 13.48 -28.27 -0.76
N ILE A 12 14.21 -28.42 -1.87
CA ILE A 12 14.22 -27.49 -3.00
C ILE A 12 12.80 -27.38 -3.56
N TYR A 13 12.18 -26.21 -3.40
CA TYR A 13 10.88 -25.93 -4.01
C TYR A 13 11.08 -25.63 -5.49
N THR A 14 11.15 -26.68 -6.32
CA THR A 14 11.16 -26.53 -7.77
C THR A 14 9.80 -26.03 -8.23
N SER A 15 9.72 -24.78 -8.69
CA SER A 15 8.55 -24.23 -9.38
C SER A 15 8.32 -25.03 -10.66
N LYS A 16 7.38 -25.98 -10.62
CA LYS A 16 6.91 -26.67 -11.83
C LYS A 16 6.13 -25.67 -12.67
N THR A 17 6.74 -25.21 -13.76
CA THR A 17 6.11 -24.42 -14.82
C THR A 17 5.01 -25.27 -15.46
N SER A 18 3.75 -24.95 -15.14
CA SER A 18 2.57 -25.56 -15.76
C SER A 18 2.37 -24.97 -17.16
N THR A 19 2.71 -25.72 -18.20
CA THR A 19 2.46 -25.35 -19.59
C THR A 19 1.00 -25.66 -19.96
N LEU A 20 0.14 -24.63 -19.95
CA LEU A 20 -1.18 -24.69 -20.59
C LEU A 20 -1.11 -24.05 -22.00
N PRO A 21 -1.78 -24.62 -23.02
CA PRO A 21 -1.79 -24.07 -24.38
C PRO A 21 -2.53 -22.72 -24.45
N PRO A 22 -2.24 -21.87 -25.45
CA PRO A 22 -2.78 -20.52 -25.53
C PRO A 22 -4.25 -20.54 -25.98
N ASN A 23 -5.18 -20.29 -25.06
CA ASN A 23 -6.58 -20.02 -25.39
C ASN A 23 -6.74 -18.52 -25.75
N PRO A 24 -7.24 -18.17 -26.95
CA PRO A 24 -7.60 -16.79 -27.25
C PRO A 24 -8.96 -16.49 -26.61
N ILE A 25 -9.15 -15.25 -26.15
CA ILE A 25 -10.39 -14.72 -25.59
C ILE A 25 -10.67 -15.11 -24.13
N TYR A 26 -9.89 -14.59 -23.19
CA TYR A 26 -10.42 -13.93 -22.00
C TYR A 26 -9.26 -13.12 -21.41
N ALA A 27 -9.29 -11.80 -21.58
CA ALA A 27 -8.54 -10.92 -20.68
C ALA A 27 -9.13 -11.17 -19.29
N SER A 28 -8.53 -12.07 -18.52
CA SER A 28 -8.91 -12.32 -17.15
C SER A 28 -8.68 -11.00 -16.43
N LYS A 29 -9.76 -10.24 -16.21
CA LYS A 29 -9.83 -9.32 -15.08
C LYS A 29 -9.46 -10.20 -13.88
N THR A 30 -8.22 -10.08 -13.41
CA THR A 30 -7.83 -10.66 -12.15
C THR A 30 -8.79 -10.07 -11.14
N CYS A 31 -9.74 -10.87 -10.67
CA CYS A 31 -10.54 -10.51 -9.50
C CYS A 31 -9.61 -10.68 -8.31
N THR A 32 -8.65 -9.76 -8.19
CA THR A 32 -7.76 -9.65 -7.03
C THR A 32 -8.68 -9.29 -5.89
N VAL A 33 -8.93 -10.27 -5.02
CA VAL A 33 -9.69 -10.04 -3.80
C VAL A 33 -8.86 -9.04 -2.98
N PRO A 34 -9.40 -7.85 -2.64
CA PRO A 34 -8.66 -6.92 -1.83
C PRO A 34 -8.29 -7.63 -0.52
N LEU A 35 -7.02 -7.54 -0.14
CA LEU A 35 -6.56 -8.07 1.14
C LEU A 35 -7.39 -7.38 2.23
N THR A 36 -8.16 -8.13 3.01
CA THR A 36 -9.04 -7.59 4.05
C THR A 36 -8.66 -8.12 5.43
N GLY A 37 -9.15 -7.43 6.47
CA GLY A 37 -9.00 -7.87 7.86
C GLY A 37 -7.55 -7.86 8.36
N ARG A 38 -7.19 -8.90 9.12
CA ARG A 38 -5.92 -8.97 9.86
C ARG A 38 -4.69 -9.02 8.95
N THR A 39 -4.82 -9.61 7.76
CA THR A 39 -3.70 -9.70 6.82
C THR A 39 -3.38 -8.35 6.21
N LEU A 40 -4.39 -7.52 5.91
CA LEU A 40 -4.17 -6.14 5.46
C LEU A 40 -3.45 -5.32 6.52
N ALA A 41 -3.94 -5.38 7.77
CA ALA A 41 -3.29 -4.69 8.89
C ALA A 41 -1.83 -5.15 9.08
N ALA A 42 -1.57 -6.45 8.95
CA ALA A 42 -0.21 -6.99 9.03
C ALA A 42 0.68 -6.49 7.88
N SER A 43 0.20 -6.48 6.64
CA SER A 43 0.94 -5.94 5.49
C SER A 43 1.24 -4.46 5.63
N LEU A 44 0.28 -3.67 6.13
CA LEU A 44 0.49 -2.25 6.42
C LEU A 44 1.52 -2.05 7.53
N LYS A 45 1.45 -2.84 8.60
CA LYS A 45 2.45 -2.84 9.67
C LYS A 45 3.85 -3.17 9.14
N ILE A 46 3.99 -4.23 8.34
CA ILE A 46 5.28 -4.61 7.72
C ILE A 46 5.84 -3.47 6.88
N ARG A 47 4.99 -2.75 6.12
CA ARG A 47 5.44 -1.58 5.37
C ARG A 47 5.87 -0.44 6.25
N CYS A 48 5.12 -0.12 7.31
CA CYS A 48 5.55 0.87 8.28
C CYS A 48 6.90 0.51 8.90
N ASP A 49 7.07 -0.74 9.35
CA ASP A 49 8.28 -1.20 10.02
C ASP A 49 9.50 -1.22 9.07
N SER A 50 9.32 -1.61 7.81
CA SER A 50 10.42 -1.67 6.81
C SER A 50 10.85 -0.30 6.29
N THR A 51 9.92 0.66 6.21
CA THR A 51 10.18 2.02 5.69
C THR A 51 10.34 3.06 6.80
N ASN A 52 10.22 2.63 8.06
CA ASN A 52 10.13 3.50 9.23
C ASN A 52 9.07 4.61 9.07
N ALA A 53 7.95 4.28 8.43
CA ALA A 53 6.85 5.20 8.21
C ALA A 53 5.99 5.37 9.47
N ALA A 54 5.53 6.58 9.70
CA ALA A 54 4.69 6.93 10.85
C ALA A 54 3.26 6.39 10.72
N TYR A 55 2.79 6.19 9.48
CA TYR A 55 1.48 5.63 9.19
C TYR A 55 1.48 4.96 7.81
N ALA A 56 0.50 4.11 7.55
CA ALA A 56 0.18 3.58 6.24
C ALA A 56 -1.34 3.48 6.05
N ILE A 57 -1.83 3.78 4.85
CA ILE A 57 -3.24 3.71 4.45
C ILE A 57 -3.32 2.92 3.16
N TYR A 58 -4.22 1.95 3.11
CA TYR A 58 -4.56 1.21 1.91
C TYR A 58 -5.79 1.82 1.24
N TRP A 59 -5.59 2.34 0.04
CA TRP A 59 -6.61 2.90 -0.82
C TRP A 59 -7.05 1.85 -1.84
N THR A 60 -8.34 1.53 -1.86
CA THR A 60 -8.92 0.60 -2.84
C THR A 60 -9.97 1.32 -3.68
N ARG A 61 -10.08 0.94 -4.95
CA ARG A 61 -11.18 1.41 -5.80
C ARG A 61 -12.45 0.62 -5.48
N VAL A 62 -13.54 1.33 -5.20
CA VAL A 62 -14.89 0.79 -5.06
C VAL A 62 -15.78 1.54 -6.04
N ASN A 63 -16.19 0.89 -7.12
CA ASN A 63 -16.89 1.50 -8.26
C ASN A 63 -16.05 2.63 -8.89
N ASP A 64 -16.45 3.89 -8.69
CA ASP A 64 -15.78 5.09 -9.21
C ASP A 64 -15.14 5.94 -8.11
N GLU A 65 -15.13 5.45 -6.87
CA GLU A 65 -14.51 6.12 -5.74
C GLU A 65 -13.29 5.32 -5.25
N ILE A 66 -12.27 6.01 -4.77
CA ILE A 66 -11.16 5.44 -4.01
C ILE A 66 -11.45 5.70 -2.53
N LEU A 67 -11.52 4.61 -1.76
CA LEU A 67 -11.85 4.59 -0.34
C LEU A 67 -10.70 3.99 0.46
N ASP A 68 -10.58 4.41 1.72
CA ASP A 68 -9.71 3.76 2.70
C ASP A 68 -10.29 2.39 3.04
N ALA A 69 -9.57 1.32 2.66
CA ALA A 69 -9.92 -0.06 2.99
C ALA A 69 -9.21 -0.58 4.26
N GLY A 70 -8.22 0.15 4.76
CA GLY A 70 -7.54 -0.17 6.00
C GLY A 70 -6.36 0.75 6.25
N SER A 71 -6.12 1.05 7.51
CA SER A 71 -5.06 1.97 7.94
C SER A 71 -4.28 1.38 9.11
N TRP A 72 -2.98 1.65 9.15
CA TRP A 72 -2.10 1.38 10.28
C TRP A 72 -1.40 2.65 10.72
N VAL A 73 -1.29 2.84 12.04
CA VAL A 73 -0.62 4.00 12.63
C VAL A 73 0.51 3.47 13.51
N ALA A 74 1.75 3.81 13.16
CA ALA A 74 2.92 3.52 13.99
C ALA A 74 3.19 4.64 15.00
N ASN A 75 2.94 5.90 14.61
CA ASN A 75 3.13 7.07 15.48
C ASN A 75 1.79 7.75 15.80
N PRO A 76 1.45 7.96 17.08
CA PRO A 76 0.16 8.54 17.48
C PRO A 76 -0.08 9.96 16.95
N LYS A 77 0.96 10.71 16.59
CA LYS A 77 0.80 12.04 15.95
C LYS A 77 0.12 11.95 14.58
N ALA A 78 0.29 10.84 13.85
CA ALA A 78 -0.32 10.62 12.55
C ALA A 78 -1.76 10.10 12.62
N THR A 79 -2.26 9.74 13.82
CA THR A 79 -3.63 9.22 14.00
C THR A 79 -4.69 10.20 13.48
N GLY A 80 -4.56 11.49 13.81
CA GLY A 80 -5.54 12.49 13.38
C GLY A 80 -5.56 12.68 11.86
N PHE A 81 -4.41 12.54 11.20
CA PHE A 81 -4.33 12.55 9.75
C PHE A 81 -5.05 11.35 9.15
N VAL A 82 -4.77 10.13 9.62
CA VAL A 82 -5.41 8.90 9.14
C VAL A 82 -6.94 8.96 9.32
N GLU A 83 -7.42 9.39 10.48
CA GLU A 83 -8.86 9.51 10.75
C GLU A 83 -9.54 10.58 9.88
N ALA A 84 -8.85 11.69 9.59
CA ALA A 84 -9.34 12.69 8.64
C ALA A 84 -9.34 12.13 7.20
N SER A 85 -8.33 11.31 6.85
CA SER A 85 -8.19 10.65 5.54
C SER A 85 -9.36 9.74 5.23
N LYS A 86 -9.80 8.95 6.22
CA LYS A 86 -10.93 8.01 6.09
C LYS A 86 -12.24 8.66 5.67
N LYS A 87 -12.45 9.92 6.04
CA LYS A 87 -13.66 10.68 5.71
C LYS A 87 -13.63 11.25 4.29
N ILE A 88 -12.45 11.27 3.67
CA ILE A 88 -12.27 11.80 2.32
C ILE A 88 -12.50 10.66 1.33
N LYS A 89 -13.43 10.90 0.42
CA LYS A 89 -13.61 10.06 -0.76
C LYS A 89 -12.86 10.70 -1.92
N LEU A 90 -12.04 9.92 -2.60
CA LEU A 90 -11.28 10.37 -3.75
C LEU A 90 -11.95 9.85 -5.02
N ASP A 91 -11.97 10.65 -6.08
CA ASP A 91 -12.46 10.18 -7.38
C ASP A 91 -11.42 9.24 -8.01
N ALA A 92 -11.85 8.04 -8.37
CA ALA A 92 -10.98 7.04 -8.99
C ALA A 92 -10.58 7.41 -10.44
N ASN A 93 -11.34 8.28 -11.10
CA ASN A 93 -11.03 8.84 -12.41
C ASN A 93 -10.37 10.23 -12.32
N GLY A 94 -10.16 10.72 -11.09
CA GLY A 94 -9.52 12.00 -10.86
C GLY A 94 -8.03 12.02 -11.26
N ASN A 95 -7.48 13.22 -11.33
CA ASN A 95 -6.04 13.45 -11.55
C ASN A 95 -5.23 13.45 -10.23
N GLY A 96 -5.75 12.83 -9.17
CA GLY A 96 -5.04 12.69 -7.92
C GLY A 96 -3.84 11.74 -8.06
N PRO A 97 -2.81 11.87 -7.21
CA PRO A 97 -1.64 11.00 -7.27
C PRO A 97 -1.99 9.54 -6.97
N ILE A 98 -2.94 9.27 -6.07
CA ILE A 98 -3.41 7.89 -5.79
C ILE A 98 -4.09 7.26 -7.02
N ALA A 99 -4.96 8.01 -7.70
CA ALA A 99 -5.61 7.54 -8.93
C ALA A 99 -4.59 7.35 -10.08
N SER A 100 -3.56 8.19 -10.13
CA SER A 100 -2.48 8.08 -11.11
C SER A 100 -1.62 6.84 -10.86
N VAL A 101 -1.15 6.61 -9.63
CA VAL A 101 -0.40 5.40 -9.24
C VAL A 101 -1.20 4.13 -9.54
N LYS A 102 -2.50 4.13 -9.26
CA LYS A 102 -3.36 2.98 -9.57
C LYS A 102 -3.47 2.73 -11.08
N ARG A 103 -3.49 3.78 -11.89
CA ARG A 103 -3.62 3.71 -13.36
C ARG A 103 -2.31 3.36 -14.05
N THR A 104 -1.19 3.93 -13.62
CA THR A 104 0.12 3.73 -14.23
C THR A 104 0.82 2.49 -13.67
N GLY A 105 0.53 2.13 -12.41
CA GLY A 105 1.29 1.11 -11.70
C GLY A 105 2.71 1.56 -11.35
N GLU A 106 2.97 2.87 -11.35
CA GLU A 106 4.26 3.45 -11.00
C GLU A 106 4.22 4.05 -9.59
N ASP A 107 5.30 3.84 -8.84
CA ASP A 107 5.47 4.46 -7.52
C ASP A 107 5.49 5.98 -7.63
N PHE A 108 4.80 6.65 -6.72
CA PHE A 108 4.79 8.10 -6.63
C PHE A 108 5.30 8.54 -5.26
N PHE A 109 6.40 9.29 -5.27
CA PHE A 109 7.01 9.81 -4.06
C PHE A 109 6.87 11.32 -3.98
N VAL A 110 6.37 11.79 -2.84
CA VAL A 110 6.25 13.19 -2.46
C VAL A 110 7.34 13.48 -1.42
N PRO A 111 8.48 14.10 -1.82
CA PRO A 111 9.56 14.43 -0.91
C PRO A 111 9.17 15.52 0.10
N ASP A 112 8.30 16.45 -0.31
CA ASP A 112 7.79 17.52 0.53
C ASP A 112 6.30 17.75 0.27
N VAL A 113 5.48 17.46 1.28
CA VAL A 113 4.03 17.65 1.28
C VAL A 113 3.65 19.11 1.01
N SER A 114 4.44 20.09 1.45
CA SER A 114 4.12 21.51 1.28
C SER A 114 4.09 21.94 -0.19
N THR A 115 4.91 21.29 -1.01
CA THR A 115 5.01 21.53 -2.46
C THR A 115 4.08 20.62 -3.29
N SER A 116 3.37 19.70 -2.62
CA SER A 116 2.56 18.69 -3.29
C SER A 116 1.19 19.22 -3.73
N THR A 117 0.63 18.59 -4.76
CA THR A 117 -0.73 18.83 -5.25
C THR A 117 -1.78 17.98 -4.53
N LEU A 118 -1.45 17.46 -3.35
CA LEU A 118 -2.38 16.65 -2.57
C LEU A 118 -3.57 17.50 -2.12
N MET A 119 -4.80 17.03 -2.37
CA MET A 119 -6.01 17.64 -1.85
C MET A 119 -5.99 17.80 -0.31
N ARG A 120 -5.28 16.87 0.32
CA ARG A 120 -5.12 16.70 1.77
C ARG A 120 -3.82 17.31 2.31
N LYS A 121 -3.15 18.17 1.53
CA LYS A 121 -1.88 18.80 1.92
C LYS A 121 -1.97 19.58 3.24
N GLU A 122 -3.04 20.33 3.47
CA GLU A 122 -3.20 21.16 4.66
C GLU A 122 -3.35 20.31 5.92
N LEU A 123 -4.10 19.22 5.83
CA LEU A 123 -4.21 18.23 6.92
C LEU A 123 -2.86 17.55 7.16
N ALA A 124 -2.18 17.13 6.09
CA ALA A 124 -0.87 16.50 6.19
C ALA A 124 0.13 17.42 6.91
N LEU A 125 0.17 18.71 6.54
CA LEU A 125 0.99 19.72 7.22
C LEU A 125 0.57 19.96 8.68
N GLN A 126 -0.74 20.03 8.95
CA GLN A 126 -1.28 20.23 10.30
C GLN A 126 -0.85 19.12 11.27
N TYR A 127 -0.80 17.87 10.79
CA TYR A 127 -0.36 16.72 11.58
C TYR A 127 1.14 16.45 11.48
N GLY A 128 1.90 17.30 10.79
CA GLY A 128 3.36 17.22 10.70
C GLY A 128 3.88 16.15 9.76
N VAL A 129 3.09 15.71 8.78
CA VAL A 129 3.54 14.80 7.71
C VAL A 129 4.44 15.57 6.75
N LYS A 130 5.68 15.09 6.58
CA LYS A 130 6.69 15.76 5.76
C LYS A 130 6.78 15.17 4.36
N GLN A 131 6.81 13.85 4.27
CA GLN A 131 6.99 13.10 3.03
C GLN A 131 5.99 11.95 2.97
N ILE A 132 5.57 11.61 1.76
CA ILE A 132 4.56 10.59 1.50
C ILE A 132 5.03 9.77 0.29
N ALA A 133 4.94 8.45 0.39
CA ALA A 133 5.12 7.54 -0.72
C ALA A 133 3.80 6.83 -1.00
N MET A 134 3.51 6.62 -2.27
CA MET A 134 2.34 5.92 -2.76
C MET A 134 2.83 4.84 -3.71
N ILE A 135 2.59 3.58 -3.34
CA ILE A 135 3.02 2.45 -4.15
C ILE A 135 1.81 1.62 -4.56
N PRO A 136 1.75 1.09 -5.79
CA PRO A 136 0.71 0.16 -6.18
C PRO A 136 0.84 -1.12 -5.34
N PHE A 137 -0.28 -1.64 -4.86
CA PHE A 137 -0.30 -2.85 -4.06
C PHE A 137 -1.59 -3.62 -4.31
N GLU A 138 -1.46 -4.84 -4.82
CA GLU A 138 -2.60 -5.68 -5.20
C GLU A 138 -3.58 -4.91 -6.12
N ASP A 139 -4.85 -4.80 -5.72
CA ASP A 139 -5.87 -4.04 -6.44
C ASP A 139 -6.02 -2.58 -5.96
N GLY A 140 -5.06 -2.08 -5.19
CA GLY A 140 -5.11 -0.75 -4.63
C GLY A 140 -3.78 -0.02 -4.67
N VAL A 141 -3.67 0.97 -3.81
CA VAL A 141 -2.48 1.79 -3.61
C VAL A 141 -2.25 1.90 -2.13
N VAL A 142 -1.00 1.79 -1.71
CA VAL A 142 -0.65 2.00 -0.31
C VAL A 142 0.10 3.30 -0.20
N GLU A 143 -0.49 4.19 0.57
CA GLU A 143 0.10 5.44 0.97
C GLU A 143 0.77 5.26 2.33
N PHE A 144 1.99 5.71 2.49
CA PHE A 144 2.65 5.78 3.79
C PHE A 144 3.55 7.00 3.85
N GLY A 145 3.72 7.56 5.03
CA GLY A 145 4.47 8.80 5.19
C GLY A 145 5.21 8.87 6.51
N THR A 146 6.22 9.73 6.56
CA THR A 146 6.97 10.03 7.78
C THR A 146 6.61 11.43 8.27
N LEU A 147 6.76 11.62 9.58
CA LEU A 147 6.55 12.92 10.22
C LEU A 147 7.85 13.71 10.18
N SER A 148 7.75 15.04 10.16
CA SER A 148 8.87 15.89 10.56
C SER A 148 9.16 15.63 12.04
N SER A 149 10.34 15.10 12.33
CA SER A 149 10.80 14.87 13.70
C SER A 149 10.99 16.16 14.47
#